data_AF-A0A972VES5-F1
#
_entry.id   AF-A0A972VES5-F1
#
_cell.length_a   1.000
_cell.length_b   1.000
_cell.length_c   1.000
_cell.angle_alpha   90.00
_cell.angle_beta   90.00
_cell.angle_gamma   90.00
#
_symmetry.space_group_name_H-M   'P 1'
#
loop_
_entity.id
_entity.type
_entity.pdbx_description
1 polymer ?
#
loop_
_entity_poly.entity_id
_entity_poly.type
_entity_poly.pdbx_seq_one_letter_code
_entity_poly.pdbx_strand_id
1 'polypeptide(L)'
;MKNVHCSLGVSNCCRDLPARKVGICRAYVAKGMEYGLDAGIVNVNHHYGQKPVDPSLLELVDAFAKMDGSAEKTNAAISLMGQFCASTRT
;
A
#
# COMPACT_ATOMS: atom_id res chain seq x y z
N MET A 1 -19.86 -3.90 6.62
CA MET A 1 -21.00 -2.97 6.77
C MET A 1 -21.68 -2.88 5.41
N LYS A 2 -22.97 -3.22 5.30
CA LYS A 2 -23.66 -3.21 4.01
C LYS A 2 -23.97 -1.76 3.62
N ASN A 3 -23.76 -1.39 2.35
CA ASN A 3 -24.07 -0.08 1.76
C ASN A 3 -23.34 1.13 2.40
N VAL A 4 -22.12 0.94 2.90
CA VAL A 4 -21.28 2.06 3.36
C VAL A 4 -20.20 2.38 2.34
N HIS A 5 -19.72 3.61 2.35
CA HIS A 5 -18.51 4.00 1.64
C HIS A 5 -17.29 4.01 2.56
N CYS A 6 -16.13 3.67 2.01
CA CYS A 6 -14.85 3.68 2.69
C CYS A 6 -14.03 4.90 2.27
N SER A 7 -13.48 5.62 3.24
CA SER A 7 -12.55 6.73 3.02
C SER A 7 -11.34 6.61 3.93
N LEU A 8 -10.14 6.79 3.38
CA LEU A 8 -8.88 6.62 4.10
C LEU A 8 -7.96 7.84 3.97
N GLY A 9 -7.23 8.16 5.04
CA GLY A 9 -6.08 9.06 4.98
C GLY A 9 -4.86 8.34 4.42
N VAL A 10 -4.70 8.34 3.09
CA VAL A 10 -3.77 7.44 2.36
C VAL A 10 -2.32 7.58 2.84
N SER A 11 -1.84 8.80 3.09
CA SER A 11 -0.43 9.02 3.46
C SER A 11 -0.02 8.40 4.79
N ASN A 12 -0.97 7.99 5.64
CA ASN A 12 -0.65 7.32 6.90
C ASN A 12 -0.01 5.95 6.69
N CYS A 13 -0.31 5.26 5.58
CA CYS A 13 0.26 3.94 5.30
C CYS A 13 1.80 3.94 5.15
N CYS A 14 2.40 5.09 4.88
CA CYS A 14 3.83 5.22 4.60
C CYS A 14 4.55 6.24 5.49
N ARG A 15 3.96 6.61 6.63
CA ARG A 15 4.50 7.63 7.53
C ARG A 15 5.93 7.30 7.96
N ASP A 16 6.12 6.07 8.45
CA ASP A 16 7.34 5.59 9.09
C ASP A 16 8.22 4.75 8.15
N LEU A 17 7.91 4.76 6.84
CA LEU A 17 8.69 4.06 5.83
C LEU A 17 9.87 4.92 5.33
N PRO A 18 11.05 4.31 5.06
CA PRO A 18 12.30 5.03 4.81
C PRO A 18 12.29 5.89 3.54
N ALA A 19 11.64 5.44 2.46
CA ALA A 19 11.60 6.16 1.19
C ALA A 19 10.35 5.79 0.35
N ARG A 20 10.32 6.23 -0.91
CA ARG A 20 9.31 5.83 -1.92
C ARG A 20 7.84 6.11 -1.53
N LYS A 21 7.59 7.06 -0.62
CA LYS A 21 6.26 7.38 -0.05
C LYS A 21 5.15 7.53 -1.09
N VAL A 22 5.41 8.26 -2.19
CA VAL A 22 4.42 8.44 -3.28
C VAL A 22 4.09 7.13 -3.98
N GLY A 23 5.11 6.29 -4.22
CA GLY A 23 4.94 4.97 -4.81
C GLY A 23 4.12 4.04 -3.92
N ILE A 24 4.40 4.04 -2.62
CA ILE A 24 3.63 3.25 -1.63
C ILE A 24 2.18 3.71 -1.59
N CYS A 25 1.93 5.02 -1.55
CA CYS A 25 0.57 5.55 -1.58
C CYS A 25 -0.19 5.15 -2.85
N ARG A 26 0.48 5.11 -4.02
CA ARG A 26 -0.13 4.62 -5.27
C ARG A 26 -0.49 3.13 -5.20
N ALA A 27 0.41 2.30 -4.70
CA ALA A 27 0.16 0.89 -4.49
C ALA A 27 -0.99 0.65 -3.49
N TYR A 28 -1.00 1.39 -2.39
CA TYR A 28 -2.03 1.34 -1.36
C TYR A 28 -3.41 1.75 -1.90
N VAL A 29 -3.49 2.83 -2.68
CA VAL A 29 -4.76 3.22 -3.33
C VAL A 29 -5.21 2.16 -4.33
N ALA A 30 -4.32 1.64 -5.18
CA ALA A 30 -4.69 0.62 -6.16
C ALA A 30 -5.23 -0.66 -5.49
N LYS A 31 -4.56 -1.13 -4.42
CA LYS A 31 -5.06 -2.26 -3.62
C LYS A 31 -6.35 -1.91 -2.89
N GLY A 32 -6.45 -0.71 -2.32
CA GLY A 32 -7.67 -0.24 -1.65
C GLY A 32 -8.88 -0.23 -2.60
N MET A 33 -8.71 0.24 -3.84
CA MET A 33 -9.78 0.25 -4.85
C MET A 33 -10.28 -1.16 -5.17
N GLU A 34 -9.39 -2.16 -5.25
CA GLU A 34 -9.77 -3.57 -5.42
C GLU A 34 -10.63 -4.07 -4.24
N TYR A 35 -10.40 -3.55 -3.04
CA TYR A 35 -11.14 -3.87 -1.81
C TYR A 35 -12.34 -2.94 -1.54
N GLY A 36 -12.68 -2.04 -2.47
CA GLY A 36 -13.85 -1.15 -2.35
C GLY A 36 -13.58 0.20 -1.65
N LEU A 37 -12.37 0.75 -1.74
CA LEU A 37 -12.10 2.13 -1.34
C LEU A 37 -12.79 3.11 -2.30
N ASP A 38 -13.69 3.95 -1.77
CA ASP A 38 -14.45 4.92 -2.56
C ASP A 38 -13.79 6.30 -2.63
N ALA A 39 -13.16 6.72 -1.52
CA ALA A 39 -12.60 8.07 -1.39
C ALA A 39 -11.29 8.07 -0.57
N GLY A 40 -10.56 9.18 -0.63
CA GLY A 40 -9.36 9.33 0.19
C GLY A 40 -8.97 10.79 0.42
N ILE A 41 -8.40 11.04 1.60
CA ILE A 41 -7.73 12.31 1.91
C ILE A 41 -6.29 12.20 1.39
N VAL A 42 -6.00 12.93 0.32
CA VAL A 42 -4.79 12.72 -0.49
C VAL A 42 -4.19 14.02 -1.02
N ASN A 43 -2.89 13.98 -1.34
CA ASN A 43 -2.28 14.99 -2.21
C ASN A 43 -2.57 14.64 -3.69
N VAL A 44 -3.42 15.44 -4.34
CA VAL A 44 -3.86 15.21 -5.73
C VAL A 44 -2.72 15.27 -6.75
N ASN A 45 -1.64 16.00 -6.46
CA ASN A 45 -0.45 16.10 -7.33
C ASN A 45 0.30 14.78 -7.49
N HIS A 46 -0.05 13.75 -6.70
CA HIS A 46 0.54 12.42 -6.82
C HIS A 46 -0.16 11.53 -7.86
N HIS A 47 -1.27 11.96 -8.47
CA HIS A 47 -1.93 11.29 -9.59
C HIS A 47 -2.25 9.80 -9.33
N TYR A 48 -2.84 9.51 -8.16
CA TYR A 48 -3.29 8.16 -7.81
C TYR A 48 -4.32 7.64 -8.82
N GLY A 49 -4.21 6.36 -9.21
CA GLY A 49 -5.10 5.74 -10.20
C GLY A 49 -4.85 6.15 -11.66
N GLN A 50 -4.05 7.20 -11.92
CA GLN A 50 -3.73 7.68 -13.27
C GLN A 50 -2.36 7.22 -13.74
N LYS A 51 -1.38 7.19 -12.83
CA LYS A 51 -0.02 6.73 -13.13
C LYS A 51 0.12 5.23 -12.81
N PRO A 52 0.91 4.49 -13.60
CA PRO A 52 1.15 3.08 -13.32
C PRO A 52 1.76 2.89 -11.93
N VAL A 53 1.33 1.83 -11.27
CA VAL A 53 1.87 1.41 -9.97
C VAL A 53 3.12 0.60 -10.20
N ASP A 54 4.14 0.81 -9.37
CA ASP A 54 5.31 -0.05 -9.35
C ASP A 54 4.90 -1.47 -8.89
N PRO A 55 5.10 -2.50 -9.71
CA PRO A 55 4.66 -3.87 -9.37
C PRO A 55 5.24 -4.38 -8.06
N SER A 56 6.50 -4.04 -7.73
CA SER A 56 7.15 -4.47 -6.49
C SER A 56 6.51 -3.86 -5.25
N LEU A 57 6.08 -2.60 -5.33
CA LEU A 57 5.37 -1.93 -4.24
C LEU A 57 3.93 -2.45 -4.13
N LEU A 58 3.30 -2.79 -5.25
CA LEU A 58 1.98 -3.41 -5.24
C LEU A 58 2.01 -4.80 -4.59
N GLU A 59 3.03 -5.60 -4.89
CA GLU A 59 3.25 -6.90 -4.25
C GLU A 59 3.46 -6.78 -2.74
N LEU A 60 4.29 -5.83 -2.29
CA LEU A 60 4.46 -5.53 -0.87
C LEU A 60 3.13 -5.19 -0.19
N VAL A 61 2.37 -4.25 -0.76
CA VAL A 61 1.06 -3.85 -0.20
C VAL A 61 0.07 -5.01 -0.20
N ASP A 62 0.02 -5.80 -1.28
CA ASP A 62 -0.85 -6.96 -1.40
C ASP A 62 -0.53 -8.04 -0.35
N ALA A 63 0.75 -8.29 -0.06
CA ALA A 63 1.16 -9.22 0.97
C ALA A 63 0.65 -8.80 2.36
N PHE A 64 0.73 -7.51 2.70
CA PHE A 64 0.16 -6.99 3.94
C PHE A 64 -1.37 -7.06 3.96
N ALA A 65 -2.04 -6.77 2.84
CA ALA A 65 -3.50 -6.84 2.74
C ALA A 65 -4.03 -8.28 2.88
N LYS A 66 -3.23 -9.29 2.51
CA LYS A 66 -3.56 -10.72 2.58
C LYS A 66 -3.14 -11.40 3.88
N MET A 67 -2.60 -10.67 4.85
CA MET A 67 -2.31 -11.24 6.16
C MET A 67 -3.60 -11.73 6.83
N ASP A 68 -3.59 -12.99 7.25
CA ASP A 68 -4.73 -13.68 7.87
C ASP A 68 -4.41 -14.20 9.28
N GLY A 69 -3.24 -13.84 9.81
CA GLY A 69 -2.70 -14.32 11.08
C GLY A 69 -1.89 -15.62 10.97
N SER A 70 -1.81 -16.25 9.78
CA SER A 70 -0.93 -17.40 9.56
C SER A 70 0.54 -16.98 9.55
N ALA A 71 1.42 -17.90 9.99
CA ALA A 71 2.85 -17.69 9.95
C ALA A 71 3.38 -17.53 8.51
N GLU A 72 2.79 -18.25 7.55
CA GLU A 72 3.18 -18.19 6.14
C GLU A 72 3.00 -16.79 5.56
N LYS A 73 1.77 -16.23 5.65
CA LYS A 73 1.47 -14.89 5.12
C LYS A 73 2.25 -13.80 5.86
N THR A 74 2.40 -13.96 7.18
CA THR A 74 3.20 -13.04 8.00
C THR A 74 4.67 -13.02 7.55
N ASN A 75 5.29 -14.20 7.37
CA ASN A 75 6.67 -14.31 6.93
C ASN A 75 6.88 -13.72 5.53
N ALA A 76 5.93 -13.93 4.61
CA ALA A 76 5.99 -13.35 3.27
C ALA A 76 5.96 -11.82 3.30
N ALA A 77 5.03 -11.22 4.04
CA ALA A 77 4.91 -9.77 4.17
C ALA A 77 6.17 -9.14 4.82
N ILE A 78 6.69 -9.76 5.88
CA ILE A 78 7.90 -9.31 6.56
C ILE A 78 9.13 -9.42 5.64
N SER A 79 9.24 -10.50 4.85
CA SER A 79 10.34 -10.67 3.90
C SER A 79 10.37 -9.57 2.85
N LEU A 80 9.21 -9.27 2.25
CA LEU A 80 9.07 -8.19 1.27
C LEU A 80 9.37 -6.81 1.89
N MET A 81 8.94 -6.57 3.13
CA MET A 81 9.30 -5.34 3.85
C MET A 81 10.81 -5.22 4.07
N GLY A 82 11.48 -6.33 4.42
CA GLY A 82 12.94 -6.38 4.57
C GLY A 82 13.66 -6.03 3.26
N GLN A 83 13.23 -6.61 2.14
CA GLN A 83 13.77 -6.32 0.81
C GLN A 83 13.56 -4.86 0.41
N PHE A 84 12.35 -4.33 0.64
CA PHE A 84 12.04 -2.92 0.42
C PHE A 84 12.98 -2.01 1.22
N CYS A 85 13.09 -2.22 2.53
CA CYS A 85 13.96 -1.43 3.41
C CYS A 85 15.45 -1.57 3.07
N ALA A 86 15.90 -2.69 2.50
CA ALA A 86 17.26 -2.85 2.00
C ALA A 86 17.48 -2.03 0.71
N SER A 87 16.51 -2.06 -0.21
CA SER A 87 16.59 -1.34 -1.49
C SER A 87 16.65 0.18 -1.37
N THR A 88 16.23 0.74 -0.23
CA THR A 88 16.19 2.18 0.01
C THR A 88 17.41 2.72 0.77
N ARG A 89 18.37 1.85 1.14
CA ARG A 89 19.63 2.26 1.79
C ARG A 89 20.70 2.47 0.71
N THR A 90 20.65 3.62 0.06
CA THR A 90 21.68 4.09 -0.88
C THR A 90 22.04 5.53 -0.55
#